data_AF-A0A969VP49-F1
#
_entry.id   AF-A0A969VP49-F1
#
_cell.length_a   1.000
_cell.length_b   1.000
_cell.length_c   1.000
_cell.angle_alpha   90.00
_cell.angle_beta   90.00
_cell.angle_gamma   90.00
#
_symmetry.space_group_name_H-M   'P 1'
#
loop_
_entity.id
_entity.type
_entity.pdbx_description
1 polymer ?
#
loop_
_entity_poly.entity_id
_entity_poly.type
_entity_poly.pdbx_seq_one_letter_code
_entity_poly.pdbx_strand_id
1 'polypeptide(L)'
;MSKKSALSTIKKIIQENQITKTEVLEMFPKSTKLVDEPKKIFDFLGILNYIGGLILLFGLVFVVSLFWSDLGDIGQVVMTLGIGLVTFGIAIISDIKKSQEGIANPFFLVASLLIPFGVFVFLDKLESSDVKISLVSGIVFLIMSGVYYLVDKKLQRNILSSFVWIYSIISFGSFVGHFLELLPDLSHRIVAFGFFIFATISILIARKKGIIELRLPILLSFLLCQCIL
;
A
#
# COMPACT_ATOMS: atom_id res chain seq x y z
N MET A 1 20.70 -2.78 -43.81
CA MET A 1 19.33 -2.69 -44.39
C MET A 1 18.55 -1.62 -43.64
N SER A 2 17.91 -0.67 -44.34
CA SER A 2 17.04 0.32 -43.69
C SER A 2 15.67 -0.29 -43.39
N LYS A 3 15.02 0.15 -42.29
CA LYS A 3 13.67 -0.31 -41.88
C LYS A 3 12.65 -0.29 -43.03
N LYS A 4 12.76 0.72 -43.89
CA LYS A 4 11.88 0.91 -45.06
C LYS A 4 12.12 -0.14 -46.16
N SER A 5 13.35 -0.57 -46.35
CA SER A 5 13.73 -1.62 -47.31
C SER A 5 13.27 -3.02 -46.86
N ALA A 6 13.35 -3.31 -45.57
CA ALA A 6 12.84 -4.58 -45.03
C ALA A 6 11.31 -4.70 -45.19
N LEU A 7 10.57 -3.63 -44.90
CA LEU A 7 9.11 -3.59 -45.05
C LEU A 7 8.65 -3.72 -46.51
N SER A 8 9.39 -3.15 -47.47
CA SER A 8 9.05 -3.32 -48.89
C SER A 8 9.25 -4.75 -49.38
N THR A 9 10.27 -5.46 -48.88
CA THR A 9 10.51 -6.86 -49.22
C THR A 9 9.41 -7.76 -48.68
N ILE A 10 9.00 -7.54 -47.42
CA ILE A 10 7.88 -8.26 -46.79
C ILE A 10 6.58 -8.02 -47.57
N LYS A 11 6.30 -6.77 -47.95
CA LYS A 11 5.09 -6.44 -48.74
C LYS A 11 5.06 -7.17 -50.08
N LYS A 12 6.21 -7.28 -50.76
CA LYS A 12 6.32 -7.98 -52.04
C LYS A 12 6.06 -9.49 -51.90
N ILE A 13 6.63 -10.13 -50.88
CA ILE A 13 6.44 -11.56 -50.59
C ILE A 13 4.98 -11.89 -50.24
N ILE A 14 4.29 -10.99 -49.51
CA ILE A 14 2.87 -11.14 -49.17
C ILE A 14 1.99 -11.06 -50.42
N GLN A 15 2.30 -10.15 -51.36
CA GLN A 15 1.53 -9.98 -52.59
C GLN A 15 1.73 -11.15 -53.56
N GLU A 16 2.94 -11.71 -53.66
CA GLU A 16 3.25 -12.81 -54.58
C GLU A 16 2.65 -14.15 -54.14
N ASN A 17 2.50 -14.39 -52.84
CA ASN A 17 2.07 -15.70 -52.31
C ASN A 17 0.63 -15.71 -51.79
N GLN A 18 -0.18 -14.68 -52.07
CA GLN A 18 -1.56 -14.52 -51.60
C GLN A 18 -1.74 -14.74 -50.08
N ILE A 19 -0.69 -14.48 -49.29
CA ILE A 19 -0.70 -14.77 -47.86
C ILE A 19 -1.68 -13.80 -47.20
N THR A 20 -2.68 -14.35 -46.52
CA THR A 20 -3.65 -13.52 -45.81
C THR A 20 -3.02 -12.90 -44.57
N LYS A 21 -3.49 -11.70 -44.19
CA LYS A 21 -3.01 -11.00 -42.99
C LYS A 21 -3.10 -11.89 -41.73
N THR A 22 -4.08 -12.77 -41.69
CA THR A 22 -4.34 -13.72 -40.61
C THR A 22 -3.25 -14.80 -40.50
N GLU A 23 -2.83 -15.41 -41.62
CA GLU A 23 -1.74 -16.40 -41.64
C GLU A 23 -0.39 -15.80 -41.23
N VAL A 24 -0.13 -14.55 -41.64
CA VAL A 24 1.09 -13.84 -41.22
C VAL A 24 1.12 -13.63 -39.71
N LEU A 25 -0.01 -13.28 -39.10
CA LEU A 25 -0.13 -13.06 -37.65
C LEU A 25 -0.02 -14.37 -36.85
N GLU A 26 -0.39 -15.50 -37.43
CA GLU A 26 -0.29 -16.84 -36.81
C GLU A 26 1.12 -17.43 -36.90
N MET A 27 1.91 -17.05 -37.90
CA MET A 27 3.32 -17.47 -38.04
C MET A 27 4.26 -16.78 -37.04
N PHE A 28 3.88 -15.62 -36.52
CA PHE A 28 4.63 -15.06 -35.40
C PHE A 28 4.33 -15.93 -34.17
N PRO A 29 5.34 -16.53 -33.52
CA PRO A 29 5.13 -17.01 -32.16
C PRO A 29 4.47 -15.88 -31.38
N LYS A 30 3.63 -16.20 -30.40
CA LYS A 30 3.25 -15.26 -29.34
C LYS A 30 4.53 -14.91 -28.54
N SER A 31 5.54 -14.34 -29.20
CA SER A 31 6.85 -14.07 -28.67
C SER A 31 6.72 -12.82 -27.83
N THR A 32 6.82 -13.05 -26.53
CA THR A 32 7.99 -12.57 -25.81
C THR A 32 8.37 -11.14 -26.16
N LYS A 33 7.79 -10.19 -25.41
CA LYS A 33 8.47 -9.02 -24.84
C LYS A 33 9.68 -8.47 -25.64
N LEU A 34 9.49 -8.09 -26.89
CA LEU A 34 10.53 -7.43 -27.71
C LEU A 34 9.99 -6.23 -28.51
N VAL A 35 9.01 -5.55 -27.94
CA VAL A 35 8.79 -4.14 -28.24
C VAL A 35 8.92 -3.44 -26.90
N ASP A 36 9.99 -2.65 -26.74
CA ASP A 36 10.05 -1.62 -25.72
C ASP A 36 8.76 -0.80 -25.86
N GLU A 37 7.79 -1.07 -24.98
CA GLU A 37 6.63 -0.21 -24.86
C GLU A 37 7.13 1.21 -24.63
N PRO A 38 6.50 2.23 -25.25
CA PRO A 38 6.85 3.61 -24.97
C PRO A 38 6.78 3.81 -23.47
N LYS A 39 7.97 4.02 -22.87
CA LYS A 39 8.22 4.36 -21.47
C LYS A 39 7.05 5.21 -20.97
N LYS A 40 6.18 4.63 -20.12
CA LYS A 40 4.90 5.19 -19.68
C LYS A 40 4.98 6.71 -19.55
N ILE A 41 4.41 7.41 -20.53
CA ILE A 41 4.10 8.83 -20.41
C ILE A 41 3.02 8.87 -19.33
N PHE A 42 3.38 9.33 -18.12
CA PHE A 42 2.54 9.58 -16.95
C PHE A 42 1.17 8.88 -16.93
N ASP A 43 1.01 7.85 -16.10
CA ASP A 43 -0.28 7.19 -15.84
C ASP A 43 -1.24 8.14 -15.11
N PHE A 44 -1.86 9.03 -15.87
CA PHE A 44 -2.75 10.09 -15.40
C PHE A 44 -3.97 9.52 -14.66
N LEU A 45 -4.46 8.36 -15.11
CA LEU A 45 -5.54 7.64 -14.44
C LEU A 45 -5.10 7.13 -13.06
N GLY A 46 -3.88 6.61 -12.94
CA GLY A 46 -3.29 6.24 -11.66
C GLY A 46 -3.27 7.41 -10.68
N ILE A 47 -2.80 8.58 -11.11
CA ILE A 47 -2.73 9.80 -10.29
C ILE A 47 -4.12 10.27 -9.88
N LEU A 48 -5.08 10.28 -10.81
CA LEU A 48 -6.45 10.72 -10.54
C LEU A 48 -7.14 9.84 -9.49
N ASN A 49 -6.86 8.52 -9.49
CA ASN A 49 -7.36 7.61 -8.46
C ASN A 49 -6.80 7.93 -7.07
N TYR A 50 -5.52 8.29 -6.96
CA TYR A 50 -4.93 8.73 -5.69
C TYR A 50 -5.51 10.06 -5.21
N ILE A 51 -5.72 11.01 -6.12
CA ILE A 51 -6.36 12.31 -5.81
C ILE A 51 -7.79 12.09 -5.34
N GLY A 52 -8.56 11.22 -6.00
CA GLY A 52 -9.91 10.87 -5.57
C GLY A 52 -9.94 10.28 -4.16
N GLY A 53 -8.97 9.42 -3.83
CA GLY A 53 -8.81 8.89 -2.47
C GLY A 53 -8.50 9.98 -1.43
N LEU A 54 -7.64 10.94 -1.76
CA LEU A 54 -7.35 12.08 -0.89
C LEU A 54 -8.57 12.98 -0.67
N ILE A 55 -9.32 13.28 -1.72
CA ILE A 55 -10.56 14.08 -1.62
C ILE A 55 -11.58 13.37 -0.72
N LEU A 56 -11.77 12.06 -0.92
CA LEU A 56 -12.64 11.25 -0.05
C LEU A 56 -12.18 11.29 1.41
N LEU A 57 -10.86 11.16 1.64
CA LEU A 57 -10.30 11.23 2.98
C LEU A 57 -10.54 12.59 3.64
N PHE A 58 -10.28 13.70 2.94
CA PHE A 58 -10.52 15.04 3.47
C PHE A 58 -12.00 15.29 3.76
N GLY A 59 -12.88 14.88 2.85
CA GLY A 59 -14.32 14.97 3.07
C GLY A 59 -14.74 14.21 4.32
N LEU A 60 -14.17 13.02 4.54
CA LEU A 60 -14.49 12.21 5.69
C LEU A 60 -13.95 12.80 7.00
N VAL A 61 -12.71 13.27 7.02
CA VAL A 61 -12.12 13.97 8.17
C VAL A 61 -12.93 15.22 8.53
N PHE A 62 -13.34 15.99 7.51
CA PHE A 62 -14.18 17.15 7.71
C PHE A 62 -15.52 16.78 8.35
N VAL A 63 -16.23 15.79 7.80
CA VAL A 63 -17.51 15.33 8.38
C VAL A 63 -17.33 14.82 9.81
N VAL A 64 -16.30 14.01 10.08
CA VAL A 64 -16.02 13.52 11.44
C VAL A 64 -15.73 14.67 12.41
N SER A 65 -14.99 15.69 11.97
CA SER A 65 -14.65 16.85 12.81
C SER A 65 -15.87 17.68 13.23
N LEU A 66 -16.90 17.76 12.38
CA LEU A 66 -18.13 18.51 12.69
C LEU A 66 -18.93 17.88 13.82
N PHE A 67 -18.93 16.56 13.92
CA PHE A 67 -19.71 15.83 14.93
C PHE A 67 -18.85 15.32 16.09
N TRP A 68 -17.54 15.57 16.08
CA TRP A 68 -16.60 14.96 17.02
C TRP A 68 -16.93 15.26 18.49
N SER A 69 -17.31 16.51 18.80
CA SER A 69 -17.68 16.95 20.14
C SER A 69 -19.01 16.36 20.63
N ASP A 70 -19.90 16.04 19.70
CA ASP A 70 -21.25 15.57 20.00
C ASP A 70 -21.28 14.04 20.16
N LEU A 71 -20.22 13.37 19.69
CA LEU A 71 -20.00 11.94 19.87
C LEU A 71 -19.33 11.69 21.22
N GLY A 72 -20.00 10.95 22.09
CA GLY A 72 -19.35 10.36 23.27
C GLY A 72 -18.24 9.38 22.89
N ASP A 73 -17.43 8.93 23.85
CA ASP A 73 -16.22 8.13 23.60
C ASP A 73 -16.46 6.89 22.72
N ILE A 74 -17.53 6.14 22.99
CA ILE A 74 -17.92 4.97 22.19
C ILE A 74 -18.32 5.39 20.78
N GLY A 75 -19.02 6.52 20.64
CA GLY A 75 -19.44 7.08 19.35
C GLY A 75 -18.24 7.44 18.47
N GLN A 76 -17.21 8.04 19.05
CA GLN A 76 -15.97 8.39 18.33
C GLN A 76 -15.25 7.15 17.79
N VAL A 77 -15.15 6.10 18.61
CA VAL A 77 -14.55 4.81 18.22
C VAL A 77 -15.38 4.14 17.12
N VAL A 78 -16.69 4.01 17.33
CA VAL A 78 -17.59 3.34 16.37
C VAL A 78 -17.64 4.09 15.05
N MET A 79 -17.65 5.42 15.06
CA MET A 79 -17.66 6.22 13.83
C MET A 79 -16.37 5.99 13.04
N THR A 80 -15.21 6.11 13.67
CA THR A 80 -13.91 6.01 12.99
C THR A 80 -13.61 4.58 12.51
N LEU A 81 -13.73 3.58 13.39
CA LEU A 81 -13.53 2.18 13.03
C LEU A 81 -14.63 1.66 12.09
N GLY A 82 -15.89 2.01 12.37
CA GLY A 82 -17.03 1.55 11.57
C GLY A 82 -16.95 2.03 10.13
N ILE A 83 -16.70 3.33 9.92
CA ILE A 83 -16.49 3.88 8.58
C ILE A 83 -15.27 3.23 7.91
N GLY A 84 -14.19 3.01 8.65
CA GLY A 84 -12.97 2.40 8.11
C GLY A 84 -13.23 0.98 7.59
N LEU A 85 -13.93 0.17 8.38
CA LEU A 85 -14.30 -1.21 8.04
C LEU A 85 -15.30 -1.27 6.88
N VAL A 86 -16.32 -0.39 6.85
CA VAL A 86 -17.28 -0.31 5.74
C VAL A 86 -16.57 0.07 4.44
N THR A 87 -15.69 1.08 4.50
CA THR A 87 -14.89 1.51 3.35
C THR A 87 -13.98 0.39 2.86
N PHE A 88 -13.36 -0.38 3.76
CA PHE A 88 -12.55 -1.55 3.43
C PHE A 88 -13.37 -2.66 2.75
N GLY A 89 -14.57 -2.93 3.25
CA GLY A 89 -15.50 -3.89 2.65
C GLY A 89 -15.91 -3.48 1.24
N ILE A 90 -16.23 -2.20 1.03
CA ILE A 90 -16.52 -1.64 -0.30
C ILE A 90 -15.33 -1.79 -1.23
N ALA A 91 -14.11 -1.53 -0.74
CA ALA A 91 -12.89 -1.71 -1.52
C ALA A 91 -12.74 -3.16 -2.01
N ILE A 92 -12.93 -4.14 -1.12
CA ILE A 92 -12.86 -5.57 -1.46
C ILE A 92 -13.92 -5.96 -2.50
N ILE A 93 -15.18 -5.55 -2.30
CA ILE A 93 -16.28 -5.88 -3.22
C ILE A 93 -16.03 -5.28 -4.60
N SER A 94 -15.56 -4.03 -4.64
CA SER A 94 -15.24 -3.31 -5.88
C SER A 94 -14.10 -3.99 -6.64
N ASP A 95 -13.12 -4.51 -5.91
CA ASP A 95 -11.98 -5.23 -6.48
C ASP A 95 -12.39 -6.59 -7.06
N ILE A 96 -13.21 -7.36 -6.33
CA ILE A 96 -13.69 -8.67 -6.78
C ILE A 96 -14.54 -8.54 -8.06
N LYS A 97 -15.35 -7.49 -8.17
CA LYS A 97 -16.28 -7.34 -9.30
C LYS A 97 -15.63 -6.96 -10.62
N LYS A 98 -14.33 -6.64 -10.67
CA LYS A 98 -13.50 -6.25 -11.84
C LYS A 98 -14.00 -5.11 -12.75
N SER A 99 -15.30 -4.84 -12.79
CA SER A 99 -15.92 -3.72 -13.50
C SER A 99 -15.69 -2.38 -12.81
N GLN A 100 -15.19 -2.40 -11.56
CA GLN A 100 -14.98 -1.22 -10.70
C GLN A 100 -13.55 -1.14 -10.14
N GLU A 101 -12.57 -1.78 -10.78
CA GLU A 101 -11.18 -1.78 -10.28
C GLU A 101 -10.59 -0.37 -10.10
N GLY A 102 -11.02 0.61 -10.91
CA GLY A 102 -10.60 2.01 -10.77
C GLY A 102 -11.01 2.64 -9.44
N ILE A 103 -12.09 2.15 -8.83
CA ILE A 103 -12.65 2.68 -7.57
C ILE A 103 -12.08 1.92 -6.36
N ALA A 104 -11.60 0.69 -6.52
CA ALA A 104 -11.08 -0.09 -5.38
C ALA A 104 -9.88 0.59 -4.70
N ASN A 105 -8.94 1.14 -5.48
CA ASN A 105 -7.72 1.76 -4.97
C ASN A 105 -7.96 2.96 -4.01
N PRO A 106 -8.78 3.97 -4.37
CA PRO A 106 -9.05 5.08 -3.44
C PRO A 106 -9.73 4.62 -2.16
N PHE A 107 -10.64 3.64 -2.23
CA PHE A 107 -11.28 3.09 -1.03
C PHE A 107 -10.29 2.33 -0.15
N PHE A 108 -9.39 1.54 -0.74
CA PHE A 108 -8.29 0.93 0.02
C PHE A 108 -7.39 1.97 0.68
N LEU A 109 -7.09 3.07 0.00
CA LEU A 109 -6.30 4.17 0.58
C LEU A 109 -6.99 4.76 1.80
N VAL A 110 -8.27 5.12 1.67
CA VAL A 110 -9.05 5.71 2.76
C VAL A 110 -9.14 4.73 3.94
N ALA A 111 -9.51 3.48 3.69
CA ALA A 111 -9.62 2.47 4.73
C ALA A 111 -8.29 2.24 5.47
N SER A 112 -7.16 2.23 4.74
CA SER A 112 -5.82 2.06 5.31
C SER A 112 -5.31 3.27 6.10
N LEU A 113 -6.02 4.40 6.07
CA LEU A 113 -5.73 5.51 6.97
C LEU A 113 -6.75 5.57 8.10
N LEU A 114 -8.00 5.24 7.82
CA LEU A 114 -9.07 5.36 8.79
C LEU A 114 -9.10 4.24 9.84
N ILE A 115 -8.82 2.99 9.46
CA ILE A 115 -8.77 1.88 10.41
C ILE A 115 -7.68 2.08 11.46
N PRO A 116 -6.40 2.38 11.12
CA PRO A 116 -5.39 2.61 12.15
C PRO A 116 -5.69 3.85 12.99
N PHE A 117 -6.31 4.88 12.40
CA PHE A 117 -6.78 6.04 13.16
C PHE A 117 -7.87 5.67 14.17
N GLY A 118 -8.85 4.87 13.78
CA GLY A 118 -9.89 4.38 14.68
C GLY A 118 -9.35 3.47 15.78
N VAL A 119 -8.34 2.65 15.47
CA VAL A 119 -7.59 1.89 16.48
C VAL A 119 -6.88 2.83 17.46
N PHE A 120 -6.25 3.89 16.97
CA PHE A 120 -5.58 4.87 17.82
C PHE A 120 -6.57 5.54 18.78
N VAL A 121 -7.72 6.00 18.27
CA VAL A 121 -8.80 6.57 19.09
C VAL A 121 -9.30 5.55 20.12
N PHE A 122 -9.45 4.27 19.73
CA PHE A 122 -9.84 3.23 20.67
C PHE A 122 -8.83 3.03 21.79
N LEU A 123 -7.53 3.02 21.46
CA LEU A 123 -6.46 2.88 22.45
C LEU A 123 -6.36 4.08 23.38
N ASP A 124 -6.51 5.31 22.86
CA ASP A 124 -6.56 6.55 23.64
C ASP A 124 -7.69 6.54 24.68
N LYS A 125 -8.87 6.00 24.31
CA LYS A 125 -9.99 5.85 25.26
C LYS A 125 -9.80 4.71 26.26
N LEU A 126 -8.95 3.73 25.96
CA LEU A 126 -8.62 2.63 26.87
C LEU A 126 -7.61 3.01 27.96
N GLU A 127 -6.94 4.17 27.87
CA GLU A 127 -5.91 4.65 28.82
C GLU A 127 -6.42 4.84 30.28
N SER A 128 -7.70 4.59 30.56
CA SER A 128 -8.23 4.58 31.94
C SER A 128 -7.83 3.35 32.78
N SER A 129 -7.02 2.42 32.26
CA SER A 129 -6.55 1.24 33.00
C SER A 129 -5.05 1.02 32.78
N ASP A 130 -4.32 0.64 33.84
CA ASP A 130 -2.85 0.41 33.99
C ASP A 130 -2.16 -0.52 32.97
N VAL A 131 -2.80 -0.81 31.83
CA VAL A 131 -2.25 -1.62 30.77
C VAL A 131 -1.19 -0.83 30.01
N LYS A 132 -0.02 -1.45 29.81
CA LYS A 132 1.08 -0.88 29.02
C LYS A 132 0.65 -0.71 27.56
N ILE A 133 0.14 0.48 27.22
CA ILE A 133 -0.38 0.89 25.90
C ILE A 133 0.60 0.54 24.77
N SER A 134 1.90 0.61 25.05
CA SER A 134 2.96 0.23 24.11
C SER A 134 2.87 -1.23 23.65
N LEU A 135 2.63 -2.18 24.55
CA LEU A 135 2.49 -3.59 24.19
C LEU A 135 1.18 -3.84 23.43
N VAL A 136 0.07 -3.29 23.91
CA VAL A 136 -1.25 -3.47 23.29
C VAL A 136 -1.28 -2.91 21.87
N SER A 137 -0.79 -1.68 21.68
CA SER A 137 -0.68 -1.07 20.34
C SER A 137 0.18 -1.93 19.41
N GLY A 138 1.32 -2.44 19.88
CA GLY A 138 2.19 -3.34 19.13
C GLY A 138 1.47 -4.59 18.64
N ILE A 139 0.70 -5.26 19.51
CA ILE A 139 -0.10 -6.45 19.14
C ILE A 139 -1.20 -6.10 18.14
N VAL A 140 -1.94 -5.01 18.34
CA VAL A 140 -3.03 -4.63 17.45
C VAL A 140 -2.51 -4.31 16.04
N PHE A 141 -1.43 -3.53 15.94
CA PHE A 141 -0.80 -3.23 14.64
C PHE A 141 -0.19 -4.48 13.98
N LEU A 142 0.28 -5.46 14.75
CA LEU A 142 0.74 -6.76 14.23
C LEU A 142 -0.42 -7.54 13.61
N ILE A 143 -1.55 -7.63 14.31
CA ILE A 143 -2.77 -8.30 13.82
C ILE A 143 -3.26 -7.60 12.54
N MET A 144 -3.31 -6.27 12.55
CA MET A 144 -3.67 -5.49 11.36
C MET A 144 -2.74 -5.79 10.19
N SER A 145 -1.42 -5.75 10.40
CA SER A 145 -0.45 -6.09 9.35
C SER A 145 -0.70 -7.48 8.78
N GLY A 146 -1.00 -8.46 9.64
CA GLY A 146 -1.39 -9.81 9.25
C GLY A 146 -2.63 -9.85 8.36
N VAL A 147 -3.71 -9.15 8.76
CA VAL A 147 -4.95 -9.07 7.98
C VAL A 147 -4.68 -8.44 6.61
N TYR A 148 -3.97 -7.31 6.57
CA TYR A 148 -3.62 -6.63 5.33
C TYR A 148 -2.72 -7.49 4.42
N TYR A 149 -1.81 -8.26 4.99
CA TYR A 149 -0.96 -9.20 4.25
C TYR A 149 -1.78 -10.34 3.61
N LEU A 150 -2.75 -10.90 4.34
CA LEU A 150 -3.64 -11.93 3.81
C LEU A 150 -4.48 -11.41 2.65
N VAL A 151 -4.98 -10.18 2.76
CA VAL A 151 -5.75 -9.52 1.70
C VAL A 151 -4.85 -9.18 0.50
N ASP A 152 -3.64 -8.66 0.72
CA ASP A 152 -2.64 -8.40 -0.33
C ASP A 152 -2.28 -9.67 -1.10
N LYS A 153 -2.11 -10.81 -0.41
CA LYS A 153 -1.81 -12.08 -1.07
C LYS A 153 -2.92 -12.51 -2.04
N LYS A 154 -4.18 -12.17 -1.74
CA LYS A 154 -5.34 -12.53 -2.55
C LYS A 154 -5.60 -11.54 -3.69
N LEU A 155 -5.45 -10.24 -3.44
CA LEU A 155 -5.79 -9.17 -4.39
C LEU A 155 -4.59 -8.65 -5.21
N GLN A 156 -3.35 -8.93 -4.76
CA GLN A 156 -2.09 -8.53 -5.41
C GLN A 156 -2.00 -7.02 -5.73
N ARG A 157 -2.49 -6.17 -4.81
CA ARG A 157 -2.53 -4.71 -5.00
C ARG A 157 -1.33 -4.04 -4.33
N ASN A 158 -0.53 -3.32 -5.12
CA ASN A 158 0.67 -2.61 -4.65
C ASN A 158 0.40 -1.69 -3.44
N ILE A 159 -0.76 -1.04 -3.40
CA ILE A 159 -1.13 -0.13 -2.31
C ILE A 159 -1.25 -0.85 -0.96
N LEU A 160 -1.82 -2.05 -0.92
CA LEU A 160 -1.97 -2.82 0.32
C LEU A 160 -0.60 -3.26 0.85
N SER A 161 0.29 -3.69 -0.04
CA SER A 161 1.65 -4.03 0.36
C SER A 161 2.39 -2.84 0.99
N SER A 162 2.17 -1.60 0.54
CA SER A 162 2.76 -0.42 1.18
C SER A 162 2.27 -0.23 2.61
N PHE A 163 0.97 -0.43 2.87
CA PHE A 163 0.42 -0.30 4.22
C PHE A 163 0.83 -1.44 5.16
N VAL A 164 0.96 -2.67 4.66
CA VAL A 164 1.54 -3.80 5.43
C VAL A 164 2.92 -3.43 5.97
N TRP A 165 3.76 -2.79 5.15
CA TRP A 165 5.09 -2.33 5.59
C TRP A 165 5.00 -1.30 6.70
N ILE A 166 4.18 -0.27 6.51
CA ILE A 166 4.01 0.81 7.48
C ILE A 166 3.57 0.25 8.85
N TYR A 167 2.54 -0.60 8.88
CA TYR A 167 2.05 -1.16 10.13
C TYR A 167 3.04 -2.13 10.79
N SER A 168 3.80 -2.88 9.99
CA SER A 168 4.84 -3.76 10.54
C SER A 168 5.95 -2.96 11.23
N ILE A 169 6.34 -1.82 10.65
CA ILE A 169 7.33 -0.90 11.25
C ILE A 169 6.79 -0.31 12.56
N ILE A 170 5.53 0.14 12.57
CA ILE A 170 4.89 0.70 13.77
C ILE A 170 4.81 -0.35 14.88
N SER A 171 4.33 -1.57 14.56
CA SER A 171 4.23 -2.68 15.50
C SER A 171 5.59 -3.03 16.12
N PHE A 172 6.63 -3.12 15.29
CA PHE A 172 7.99 -3.38 15.75
C PHE A 172 8.52 -2.26 16.66
N GLY A 173 8.28 -0.99 16.28
CA GLY A 173 8.62 0.18 17.09
C GLY A 173 7.96 0.17 18.47
N SER A 174 6.66 -0.14 18.55
CA SER A 174 5.94 -0.29 19.81
C SER A 174 6.53 -1.41 20.67
N PHE A 175 6.83 -2.58 20.08
CA PHE A 175 7.42 -3.70 20.81
C PHE A 175 8.80 -3.36 21.37
N VAL A 176 9.61 -2.68 20.57
CA VAL A 176 10.93 -2.18 20.95
C VAL A 176 10.83 -1.16 22.10
N GLY A 177 9.93 -0.18 21.99
CA GLY A 177 9.73 0.83 23.03
C GLY A 177 9.34 0.19 24.37
N HIS A 178 8.42 -0.77 24.33
CA HIS A 178 8.05 -1.52 25.51
C HIS A 178 9.22 -2.32 26.12
N PHE A 179 10.07 -2.92 25.27
CA PHE A 179 11.24 -3.67 25.75
C PHE A 179 12.31 -2.77 26.36
N LEU A 180 12.49 -1.55 25.84
CA LEU A 180 13.38 -0.53 26.40
C LEU A 180 12.93 -0.07 27.78
N GLU A 181 11.62 0.07 28.02
CA GLU A 181 11.08 0.35 29.37
C GLU A 181 11.38 -0.79 30.35
N LEU A 182 11.39 -2.03 29.87
CA LEU A 182 11.63 -3.22 30.71
C LEU A 182 13.11 -3.41 31.04
N LEU A 183 14.00 -2.99 30.14
CA LEU A 183 15.46 -3.15 30.25
C LEU A 183 16.16 -1.83 29.88
N PRO A 184 16.19 -0.84 30.80
CA PRO A 184 16.78 0.47 30.52
C PRO A 184 18.29 0.42 30.25
N ASP A 185 18.95 -0.67 30.66
CA ASP A 185 20.38 -0.91 30.49
C ASP A 185 20.73 -1.52 29.11
N LEU A 186 19.71 -1.91 28.34
CA LEU A 186 19.92 -2.38 26.97
C LEU A 186 20.37 -1.21 26.11
N SER A 187 21.58 -1.30 25.54
CA SER A 187 22.10 -0.17 24.76
C SER A 187 21.14 0.19 23.62
N HIS A 188 20.74 1.46 23.57
CA HIS A 188 19.99 2.08 22.47
C HIS A 188 20.55 1.73 21.09
N ARG A 189 21.85 1.40 21.01
CA ARG A 189 22.55 0.94 19.80
C ARG A 189 22.07 -0.44 19.30
N ILE A 190 21.83 -1.40 20.20
CA ILE A 190 21.34 -2.74 19.83
C ILE A 190 19.92 -2.64 19.26
N VAL A 191 19.11 -1.78 19.86
CA VAL A 191 17.74 -1.53 19.42
C VAL A 191 17.69 -0.83 18.07
N ALA A 192 18.48 0.23 17.89
CA ALA A 192 18.60 0.92 16.61
C ALA A 192 19.09 -0.03 15.50
N PHE A 193 20.01 -0.94 15.82
CA PHE A 193 20.50 -1.95 14.88
C PHE A 193 19.41 -2.97 14.49
N GLY A 194 18.60 -3.41 15.45
CA GLY A 194 17.43 -4.27 15.19
C GLY A 194 16.41 -3.61 14.26
N PHE A 195 16.10 -2.32 14.50
CA PHE A 195 15.23 -1.53 13.62
C PHE A 195 15.80 -1.39 12.22
N PHE A 196 17.11 -1.14 12.10
CA PHE A 196 17.78 -1.04 10.80
C PHE A 196 17.76 -2.36 10.02
N ILE A 197 18.02 -3.49 10.67
CA ILE A 197 17.91 -4.82 10.05
C ILE A 197 16.47 -5.08 9.60
N PHE A 198 15.49 -4.80 10.46
CA PHE A 198 14.08 -4.99 10.11
C PHE A 198 13.68 -4.12 8.91
N ALA A 199 14.05 -2.84 8.92
CA ALA A 199 13.79 -1.91 7.81
C ALA A 199 14.49 -2.33 6.51
N THR A 200 15.73 -2.83 6.58
CA THR A 200 16.47 -3.27 5.38
C THR A 200 15.91 -4.56 4.79
N ILE A 201 15.59 -5.57 5.62
CA ILE A 201 14.88 -6.78 5.18
C ILE A 201 13.53 -6.40 4.56
N SER A 202 12.86 -5.43 5.19
CA SER A 202 11.59 -4.92 4.72
C SER A 202 11.68 -4.32 3.31
N ILE A 203 12.67 -3.45 3.10
CA ILE A 203 12.97 -2.84 1.81
C ILE A 203 13.35 -3.89 0.75
N LEU A 204 14.11 -4.92 1.12
CA LEU A 204 14.50 -5.99 0.20
C LEU A 204 13.30 -6.80 -0.30
N ILE A 205 12.36 -7.14 0.58
CA ILE A 205 11.13 -7.86 0.21
C ILE A 205 10.24 -6.96 -0.67
N ALA A 206 10.13 -5.66 -0.35
CA ALA A 206 9.40 -4.70 -1.18
C ALA A 206 10.00 -4.55 -2.59
N ARG A 207 11.34 -4.54 -2.69
CA ARG A 207 12.09 -4.49 -3.95
C ARG A 207 11.88 -5.75 -4.79
N LYS A 208 11.85 -6.92 -4.17
CA LYS A 208 11.60 -8.20 -4.86
C LYS A 208 10.20 -8.29 -5.47
N LYS A 209 9.20 -7.64 -4.86
CA LYS A 209 7.85 -7.55 -5.42
C LYS A 209 7.68 -6.48 -6.53
N GLY A 210 8.72 -5.69 -6.83
CA GLY A 210 8.64 -4.65 -7.87
C GLY A 210 7.75 -3.46 -7.53
N ILE A 211 7.49 -3.22 -6.23
CA ILE A 211 6.45 -2.29 -5.76
C ILE A 211 6.96 -0.83 -5.64
N ILE A 212 8.27 -0.59 -5.67
CA ILE A 212 8.82 0.73 -5.29
C ILE A 212 9.81 1.27 -6.33
N GLU A 213 9.43 2.38 -6.98
CA GLU A 213 10.39 3.43 -7.33
C GLU A 213 10.71 4.25 -6.06
N LEU A 214 12.00 4.43 -5.85
CA LEU A 214 12.68 4.45 -4.57
C LEU A 214 12.78 5.88 -4.00
N ARG A 215 11.76 6.42 -3.33
CA ARG A 215 11.93 7.74 -2.63
C ARG A 215 11.30 7.88 -1.25
N LEU A 216 10.04 7.49 -1.03
CA LEU A 216 9.34 7.82 0.23
C LEU A 216 9.78 7.04 1.49
N PRO A 217 9.96 5.70 1.47
CA PRO A 217 10.19 4.94 2.70
C PRO A 217 11.60 5.15 3.27
N ILE A 218 12.59 5.45 2.42
CA ILE A 218 13.95 5.80 2.86
C ILE A 218 13.93 7.14 3.61
N LEU A 219 13.19 8.13 3.09
CA LEU A 219 13.02 9.44 3.72
C LEU A 219 12.28 9.34 5.07
N LEU A 220 11.23 8.51 5.16
CA LEU A 220 10.54 8.28 6.43
C LEU A 220 11.41 7.52 7.44
N SER A 221 12.20 6.54 7.00
CA SER A 221 13.14 5.84 7.88
C SER A 221 14.26 6.75 8.39
N PHE A 222 14.71 7.71 7.58
CA PHE A 222 15.68 8.72 7.98
C PHE A 222 15.09 9.74 8.96
N LEU A 223 13.86 10.20 8.72
CA LEU A 223 13.15 11.14 9.61
C LEU A 223 12.83 10.51 10.97
N LEU A 224 12.35 9.25 10.99
CA LEU A 224 12.08 8.54 12.24
C LEU A 224 13.36 8.23 13.03
N CYS A 225 14.49 8.00 12.34
CA CYS A 225 15.80 7.83 12.99
C CYS A 225 16.29 9.14 13.65
N GLN A 226 15.94 10.31 13.08
CA GLN A 226 16.28 11.61 13.68
C GLN A 226 15.40 11.99 14.87
N CYS A 227 14.17 11.47 14.97
CA CYS A 227 13.30 11.75 16.11
C CYS A 227 13.60 10.92 17.37
N ILE A 228 14.49 9.92 17.28
CA ILE A 228 14.84 9.00 18.39
C ILE A 228 16.22 9.35 19.00
N LEU A 229 16.93 10.33 18.44
CA LEU A 229 18.20 10.89 18.95
C LEU A 229 17.95 12.18 19.74
#